data_AF-A0AA89AG32-F1
#
_entry.id   AF-A0AA89AG32-F1
#
_cell.length_a   1.000
_cell.length_b   1.000
_cell.length_c   1.000
_cell.angle_alpha   90.00
_cell.angle_beta   90.00
_cell.angle_gamma   90.00
#
_symmetry.space_group_name_H-M   'P 1'
#
loop_
_entity.id
_entity.type
_entity.pdbx_description
1 polymer ?
#
loop_
_entity_poly.entity_id
_entity_poly.type
_entity_poly.pdbx_seq_one_letter_code
_entity_poly.pdbx_strand_id
1 'polypeptide(L)'
;MLFSNEVLAKSRRPISDNEIRERKNQCYADIESGLWGKQCKSSMIAKENCALKCLSPACYELVYESDPLEEGEKDYSRSSEYKYCMH
;
A
#
# COMPACT_ATOMS: atom_id res chain seq x y z
N MET A 1 8.33 -26.22 -2.13
CA MET A 1 7.99 -24.84 -2.50
C MET A 1 6.53 -24.84 -2.92
N LEU A 2 5.64 -24.25 -2.14
CA LEU A 2 4.24 -24.03 -2.51
C LEU A 2 3.84 -22.69 -1.88
N PHE A 3 4.09 -21.59 -2.60
CA PHE A 3 3.38 -20.34 -2.31
C PHE A 3 2.04 -20.47 -3.03
N SER A 4 1.03 -20.87 -2.27
CA SER A 4 -0.36 -20.81 -2.72
C SER A 4 -0.65 -19.34 -2.99
N ASN A 5 -0.83 -18.98 -4.26
CA ASN A 5 -1.50 -17.75 -4.64
C ASN A 5 -2.94 -17.88 -4.12
N GLU A 6 -3.14 -17.53 -2.85
CA GLU A 6 -4.47 -17.30 -2.33
C GLU A 6 -5.10 -16.24 -3.23
N VAL A 7 -6.13 -16.66 -3.96
CA VAL A 7 -7.02 -15.76 -4.65
C VAL A 7 -7.52 -14.82 -3.58
N LEU A 8 -6.90 -13.64 -3.49
CA LEU A 8 -7.28 -12.60 -2.57
C LEU A 8 -8.69 -12.21 -2.98
N ALA A 9 -9.67 -12.78 -2.27
CA ALA A 9 -11.07 -12.64 -2.58
C ALA A 9 -11.42 -11.18 -2.35
N LYS A 10 -11.38 -10.35 -3.42
CA LYS A 10 -11.77 -8.94 -3.37
C LYS A 10 -13.08 -8.83 -2.61
N SER A 11 -13.06 -8.20 -1.44
CA SER A 11 -14.29 -7.96 -0.69
C SER A 11 -15.31 -7.23 -1.57
N ARG A 12 -16.59 -7.50 -1.33
CA ARG A 12 -17.69 -6.81 -2.03
C ARG A 12 -17.82 -5.34 -1.61
N ARG A 13 -17.10 -4.92 -0.57
CA ARG A 13 -17.08 -3.54 -0.07
C ARG A 13 -15.63 -3.09 0.07
N PRO A 14 -15.29 -1.85 -0.32
CA PRO A 14 -13.95 -1.33 -0.09
C PRO A 14 -13.77 -0.96 1.39
N ILE A 15 -12.53 -0.98 1.89
CA ILE A 15 -12.21 -0.36 3.18
C ILE A 15 -12.60 1.13 3.13
N SER A 16 -13.14 1.65 4.23
CA SER A 16 -13.51 3.07 4.32
C SER A 16 -12.29 3.99 4.26
N ASP A 17 -12.44 5.18 3.69
CA ASP A 17 -11.33 6.15 3.62
C ASP A 17 -10.78 6.55 5.00
N ASN A 18 -11.64 6.56 6.02
CA ASN A 18 -11.22 6.86 7.39
C ASN A 18 -10.33 5.76 7.96
N GLU A 19 -10.69 4.50 7.75
CA GLU A 19 -9.91 3.37 8.21
C GLU A 19 -8.57 3.28 7.47
N ILE A 20 -8.55 3.51 6.15
CA ILE A 20 -7.30 3.59 5.39
C ILE A 20 -6.41 4.69 5.94
N ARG A 21 -6.97 5.89 6.17
CA ARG A 21 -6.21 7.02 6.71
C ARG A 21 -5.61 6.71 8.08
N GLU A 22 -6.37 6.07 8.96
CA GLU A 22 -5.89 5.67 10.29
C GLU A 22 -4.75 4.65 10.21
N ARG A 23 -4.95 3.55 9.48
CA ARG A 23 -3.92 2.51 9.28
C ARG A 23 -2.67 3.08 8.61
N LYS A 24 -2.85 3.98 7.64
CA LYS A 24 -1.73 4.61 6.93
C LYS A 24 -0.92 5.54 7.83
N ASN A 25 -1.58 6.23 8.77
CA ASN A 25 -0.87 7.04 9.77
C ASN A 25 0.01 6.17 10.68
N GLN A 26 -0.43 4.96 11.04
CA GLN A 26 0.40 3.99 11.77
C GLN A 26 1.62 3.59 10.93
N CYS A 27 1.41 3.26 9.65
CA CYS A 27 2.51 2.97 8.73
C CYS A 27 3.50 4.13 8.58
N TYR A 28 3.03 5.37 8.52
CA TYR A 28 3.92 6.53 8.49
C TYR A 28 4.74 6.65 9.77
N ALA A 29 4.16 6.39 10.95
CA ALA A 29 4.90 6.41 12.20
C ALA A 29 6.01 5.33 12.23
N ASP A 30 5.72 4.13 11.75
CA ASP A 30 6.70 3.03 11.64
C ASP A 30 7.81 3.33 10.62
N ILE A 31 7.47 3.99 9.51
CA ILE A 31 8.48 4.45 8.55
C ILE A 31 9.39 5.48 9.22
N GLU A 32 8.81 6.46 9.91
CA GLU A 32 9.59 7.52 10.58
C GLU A 32 10.47 7.00 11.72
N SER A 33 10.05 5.96 12.43
CA SER A 33 10.89 5.30 13.44
C SER A 33 12.14 4.63 12.85
N GLY A 34 12.15 4.39 11.54
CA GLY A 34 13.29 3.82 10.80
C GLY A 34 13.22 2.32 10.56
N LEU A 35 12.14 1.66 10.97
CA LEU A 35 11.93 0.21 10.79
C LEU A 35 11.89 -0.20 9.31
N TRP A 36 11.54 0.72 8.42
CA TRP A 36 11.39 0.50 6.99
C TRP A 36 12.64 0.85 6.16
N GLY A 37 13.74 1.25 6.80
CA GLY A 37 14.98 1.61 6.12
C GLY A 37 15.00 3.03 5.55
N LYS A 38 16.19 3.50 5.14
CA LYS A 38 16.41 4.89 4.70
C LYS A 38 15.74 5.21 3.37
N GLN A 39 15.54 4.21 2.51
CA GLN A 39 14.90 4.37 1.21
C GLN A 39 13.45 4.85 1.35
N CYS A 40 12.71 4.41 2.37
CA CYS A 40 11.34 4.88 2.63
C CYS A 40 11.27 6.33 3.11
N LYS A 41 12.41 7.00 3.29
CA LYS A 41 12.51 8.41 3.69
C LYS A 41 13.21 9.27 2.64
N SER A 42 13.60 8.71 1.49
CA SER A 42 14.36 9.43 0.47
C SER A 42 13.54 10.51 -0.25
N SER A 43 12.22 10.33 -0.31
CA SER A 43 11.27 11.28 -0.90
C SER A 43 9.86 11.05 -0.36
N MET A 44 8.95 11.97 -0.66
CA MET A 44 7.53 11.82 -0.32
C MET A 44 6.92 10.60 -1.01
N ILE A 45 7.25 10.36 -2.29
CA ILE A 45 6.72 9.22 -3.04
C ILE A 45 7.32 7.89 -2.58
N ALA A 46 8.58 7.86 -2.14
CA ALA A 46 9.16 6.66 -1.56
C ALA A 46 8.49 6.29 -0.23
N LYS A 47 8.22 7.29 0.62
CA LYS A 47 7.44 7.12 1.85
C LYS A 47 6.04 6.60 1.56
N GLU A 48 5.40 7.12 0.52
CA GLU A 48 4.05 6.73 0.11
C GLU A 48 4.01 5.27 -0.38
N ASN A 49 4.92 4.87 -1.26
CA ASN A 49 5.03 3.49 -1.73
C ASN A 49 5.29 2.52 -0.55
N CYS A 50 6.15 2.90 0.39
CA CYS A 50 6.37 2.09 1.60
C CYS A 50 5.13 2.03 2.50
N ALA A 51 4.36 3.11 2.61
CA ALA A 51 3.13 3.12 3.38
C ALA A 51 2.05 2.22 2.75
N LEU A 52 1.96 2.17 1.41
CA LEU A 52 1.11 1.22 0.71
C LEU A 52 1.57 -0.22 1.01
N LYS A 53 2.86 -0.53 0.84
CA LYS A 53 3.39 -1.86 1.18
C LYS A 53 3.16 -2.24 2.65
N CYS A 54 3.22 -1.28 3.57
CA CYS A 54 2.88 -1.46 4.98
C CYS A 54 1.40 -1.77 5.21
N LEU A 55 0.49 -1.04 4.55
CA LEU A 55 -0.95 -1.23 4.68
C LEU A 55 -1.38 -2.64 4.30
N SER A 56 -0.82 -3.17 3.21
CA SER A 56 -1.03 -4.56 2.78
C SER A 56 0.07 -4.96 1.79
N PRO A 57 1.05 -5.78 2.19
CA PRO A 57 2.09 -6.26 1.30
C PRO A 57 1.52 -6.99 0.08
N ALA A 58 0.52 -7.85 0.28
CA ALA A 58 -0.11 -8.63 -0.78
C ALA A 58 -0.82 -7.75 -1.83
N CYS A 59 -1.52 -6.71 -1.38
CA CYS A 59 -2.17 -5.78 -2.32
C CYS A 59 -1.19 -4.88 -3.03
N TYR A 60 -0.09 -4.51 -2.37
CA TYR A 60 0.95 -3.70 -3.00
C TYR A 60 1.63 -4.50 -4.11
N GLU A 61 1.96 -5.75 -3.85
CA GLU A 61 2.49 -6.69 -4.84
C GLU A 61 1.57 -6.81 -6.06
N LEU A 62 0.27 -6.98 -5.82
CA LEU A 62 -0.73 -7.14 -6.87
C LEU A 62 -0.96 -5.88 -7.72
N VAL A 63 -0.91 -4.69 -7.11
CA VAL A 63 -1.39 -3.44 -7.75
C VAL A 63 -0.26 -2.50 -8.17
N TYR A 64 0.85 -2.47 -7.41
CA TYR A 64 1.87 -1.42 -7.52
C TYR A 64 3.32 -1.94 -7.65
N GLU A 65 3.65 -3.19 -7.31
CA GLU A 65 5.06 -3.61 -7.30
C GLU A 65 5.71 -3.57 -8.68
N SER A 66 4.98 -3.95 -9.74
CA SER A 66 5.52 -3.89 -11.10
C SER A 66 5.70 -2.46 -11.63
N ASP A 67 4.94 -1.51 -11.08
CA ASP A 67 4.89 -0.12 -11.52
C ASP A 67 4.61 0.79 -10.31
N PRO A 68 5.61 1.06 -9.46
CA PRO A 68 5.43 1.85 -8.24
C PRO A 68 4.97 3.27 -8.56
N LEU A 69 4.32 3.93 -7.59
CA LEU A 69 3.87 5.30 -7.82
C LEU A 69 5.05 6.25 -8.10
N GLU A 70 4.86 7.13 -9.09
CA GLU A 70 5.83 8.16 -9.48
C GLU A 70 5.51 9.53 -8.85
N GLU A 71 6.51 10.42 -8.82
CA GLU A 71 6.34 11.77 -8.26
C GLU A 71 5.33 12.57 -9.08
N GLY A 72 4.28 13.08 -8.41
CA GLY A 72 3.19 13.82 -9.06
C GLY A 72 2.09 12.96 -9.69
N GLU A 73 2.20 11.64 -9.64
CA GLU A 73 1.19 10.73 -10.15
C GLU A 73 -0.11 10.81 -9.34
N LYS A 74 -1.25 10.74 -10.03
CA LYS A 74 -2.58 10.59 -9.44
C LYS A 74 -3.30 9.42 -10.06
N ASP A 75 -3.13 8.24 -9.48
CA ASP A 75 -3.80 7.03 -9.96
C ASP A 75 -5.07 6.70 -9.18
N TYR A 76 -6.20 7.23 -9.66
CA TYR A 76 -7.50 6.94 -9.06
C TYR A 76 -7.99 5.51 -9.31
N SER A 77 -7.58 4.89 -10.42
CA SER A 77 -8.06 3.56 -10.82
C SER A 77 -7.43 2.49 -9.95
N ARG A 78 -6.08 2.45 -9.89
CA ARG A 78 -5.34 1.55 -9.03
C ARG A 78 -5.57 1.84 -7.55
N SER A 79 -5.77 3.11 -7.18
CA SER A 79 -6.16 3.46 -5.81
C SER A 79 -7.48 2.79 -5.43
N SER A 80 -8.50 2.82 -6.31
CA SER A 80 -9.77 2.13 -6.08
C SER A 80 -9.58 0.61 -5.96
N GLU A 81 -8.85 0.00 -6.89
CA GLU A 81 -8.56 -1.43 -6.86
C GLU A 81 -7.87 -1.86 -5.56
N TYR A 82 -6.89 -1.08 -5.11
CA TYR A 82 -6.17 -1.29 -3.88
C TYR A 82 -7.11 -1.29 -2.65
N LYS A 83 -8.10 -0.38 -2.61
CA LYS A 83 -9.11 -0.33 -1.53
C LYS A 83 -9.99 -1.57 -1.47
N TYR A 84 -10.33 -2.15 -2.62
CA TYR A 84 -11.10 -3.39 -2.70
C TYR A 84 -10.25 -4.62 -2.38
N CYS A 85 -8.96 -4.57 -2.70
CA CYS A 85 -8.00 -5.63 -2.43
C CYS A 85 -7.75 -5.82 -0.92
N MET A 86 -7.62 -4.73 -0.16
CA MET A 86 -7.23 -4.77 1.25
C MET A 86 -8.26 -5.40 2.21
N HIS A 87 -9.43 -5.81 1.71
CA HIS A 87 -10.59 -6.16 2.52
C HIS A 87 -10.94 -7.64 2.38
#